data_AF-A0A957L672-F1
#
_entry.id   AF-A0A957L672-F1
#
_cell.length_a   1.000
_cell.length_b   1.000
_cell.length_c   1.000
_cell.angle_alpha   90.00
_cell.angle_beta   90.00
_cell.angle_gamma   90.00
#
_symmetry.space_group_name_H-M   'P 1'
#
loop_
_entity.id
_entity.type
_entity.pdbx_description
1 polymer ?
#
loop_
_entity_poly.entity_id
_entity_poly.type
_entity_poly.pdbx_seq_one_letter_code
_entity_poly.pdbx_strand_id
1 'polypeptide(L)'
;MAIAEFAPGSQLVAGKRMFTGGGLYKQPNKNWETVQFAICKRCRRFNRQKGVQPITHCSACGEGIASNVPFYSGEMIRPEFGFVSQYQRKLPVAGNKRPVRLYSSRVYFDDYHVPDHLANQLGPDDHNEALALVPEVSTARAEIRARYSRFGQLALVNHGPEGRGFRVCQNCGYADGETKPPVVGGRRRRGSAPSKHKNPRTNMDCTGFMKTYRLGHEFLTDVLELQINGPLVQQVAAPEGKDMWRSLLYALLEGSSNALGIRRTDLNGTVYYPTATQPPSLVLYDDVPGGAGHVRRIRGALQTIFQAAYERLDSCECGLETACHECLWNFYNQPFHDTLSRGAALSMLSGLIR
;
A
#
# COMPACT_ATOMS: atom_id res chain seq x y z
N MET A 1 5.98 1.43 8.54
CA MET A 1 6.24 -0.02 8.39
C MET A 1 7.68 -0.32 7.97
N ALA A 2 8.30 -1.35 8.57
CA ALA A 2 9.73 -1.69 8.45
C ALA A 2 10.21 -2.08 7.02
N ILE A 3 9.35 -2.69 6.19
CA ILE A 3 9.79 -3.26 4.89
C ILE A 3 10.46 -2.22 3.98
N ALA A 4 9.91 -1.00 3.84
CA ALA A 4 10.50 0.02 2.97
C ALA A 4 11.86 0.53 3.48
N GLU A 5 12.06 0.54 4.79
CA GLU A 5 13.28 1.03 5.45
C GLU A 5 14.42 0.03 5.38
N PHE A 6 14.12 -1.27 5.52
CA PHE A 6 15.13 -2.34 5.52
C PHE A 6 15.25 -3.09 4.19
N ALA A 7 14.40 -2.78 3.20
CA ALA A 7 14.45 -3.40 1.88
C ALA A 7 15.87 -3.36 1.27
N PRO A 8 16.26 -4.37 0.48
CA PRO A 8 17.54 -4.36 -0.22
C PRO A 8 17.74 -3.07 -1.03
N GLY A 9 18.88 -2.40 -0.85
CA GLY A 9 19.17 -1.11 -1.46
C GLY A 9 18.75 0.13 -0.66
N SER A 10 17.81 0.01 0.30
CA SER A 10 17.50 1.10 1.23
C SER A 10 18.65 1.33 2.22
N GLN A 11 18.80 2.58 2.65
CA GLN A 11 19.78 3.01 3.64
C GLN A 11 19.09 3.48 4.93
N LEU A 12 19.69 3.15 6.07
CA LEU A 12 19.26 3.60 7.38
C LEU A 12 20.45 4.01 8.24
N VAL A 13 20.19 4.90 9.19
CA VAL A 13 21.20 5.38 10.14
C VAL A 13 20.97 4.75 11.49
N ALA A 14 21.98 4.07 12.03
CA ALA A 14 21.98 3.52 13.38
C ALA A 14 23.35 3.76 14.03
N GLY A 15 23.38 4.23 15.27
CA GLY A 15 24.63 4.51 15.99
C GLY A 15 25.58 5.48 15.25
N LYS A 16 25.03 6.51 14.60
CA LYS A 16 25.78 7.47 13.72
C LYS A 16 26.46 6.82 12.51
N ARG A 17 26.10 5.59 12.16
CA ARG A 17 26.61 4.85 10.99
C ARG A 17 25.51 4.61 9.97
N MET A 18 25.89 4.59 8.71
CA MET A 18 24.99 4.27 7.59
C MET A 18 25.07 2.78 7.27
N PHE A 19 23.91 2.13 7.20
CA PHE A 19 23.76 0.74 6.78
C PHE A 19 22.96 0.70 5.48
N THR A 20 23.33 -0.19 4.57
CA THR A 20 22.59 -0.48 3.34
C THR A 20 21.99 -1.88 3.41
N GLY A 21 20.72 -2.04 3.06
CA GLY A 21 20.07 -3.35 2.97
C GLY A 21 20.74 -4.24 1.92
N GLY A 22 21.16 -5.44 2.32
CA GLY A 22 21.88 -6.41 1.47
C GLY A 22 21.12 -7.67 1.14
N GLY A 23 19.95 -7.86 1.75
CA GLY A 23 19.15 -9.05 1.54
C GLY A 23 18.17 -9.34 2.65
N LEU A 24 17.67 -10.57 2.64
CA LEU A 24 16.81 -11.14 3.65
C LEU A 24 17.60 -12.12 4.51
N TYR A 25 17.28 -12.19 5.81
CA TYR A 25 17.87 -13.22 6.64
C TYR A 25 17.28 -14.58 6.26
N LYS A 26 18.15 -15.54 5.94
CA LYS A 26 17.77 -16.94 5.72
C LYS A 26 18.15 -17.77 6.95
N GLN A 27 17.16 -18.24 7.69
CA GLN A 27 17.38 -19.15 8.81
C GLN A 27 17.80 -20.54 8.26
N PRO A 28 18.78 -21.23 8.89
CA PRO A 28 19.15 -22.58 8.49
C PRO A 28 17.95 -23.52 8.46
N ASN A 29 17.86 -24.34 7.40
CA ASN A 29 16.79 -25.33 7.19
C ASN A 29 15.35 -24.77 7.12
N LYS A 30 15.18 -23.46 7.00
CA LYS A 30 13.87 -22.83 6.74
C LYS A 30 13.87 -22.05 5.44
N ASN A 31 12.71 -22.03 4.80
CA ASN A 31 12.42 -21.15 3.67
C ASN A 31 11.49 -20.04 4.14
N TRP A 32 11.55 -18.89 3.48
CA TRP A 32 10.57 -17.84 3.72
C TRP A 32 9.19 -18.27 3.25
N GLU A 33 8.16 -17.86 3.98
CA GLU A 33 6.80 -17.94 3.47
C GLU A 33 6.63 -17.05 2.23
N THR A 34 6.03 -17.62 1.20
CA THR A 34 5.69 -16.93 -0.05
C THR A 34 4.17 -16.91 -0.24
N VAL A 35 3.67 -15.77 -0.67
CA VAL A 35 2.26 -15.56 -1.01
C VAL A 35 2.18 -15.04 -2.44
N GLN A 36 1.20 -15.52 -3.20
CA GLN A 36 0.94 -15.02 -4.55
C GLN A 36 0.01 -13.83 -4.47
N PHE A 37 0.28 -12.79 -5.26
CA PHE A 37 -0.58 -11.63 -5.38
C PHE A 37 -0.81 -11.26 -6.85
N ALA A 38 -1.95 -10.62 -7.10
CA ALA A 38 -2.27 -10.04 -8.38
C ALA A 38 -3.20 -8.82 -8.26
N ILE A 39 -2.92 -7.79 -9.05
CA ILE A 39 -3.75 -6.60 -9.19
C ILE A 39 -4.42 -6.69 -10.57
N CYS A 40 -5.73 -6.81 -10.58
CA CYS A 40 -6.50 -6.89 -11.83
C CYS A 40 -6.32 -5.60 -12.64
N LYS A 41 -5.93 -5.70 -13.91
CA LYS A 41 -5.79 -4.52 -14.77
C LYS A 41 -7.12 -3.88 -15.17
N ARG A 42 -8.20 -4.67 -15.19
CA ARG A 42 -9.53 -4.22 -15.56
C ARG A 42 -10.21 -3.46 -14.42
N CYS A 43 -10.40 -4.11 -13.27
CA CYS A 43 -11.13 -3.51 -12.14
C CYS A 43 -10.22 -3.01 -11.02
N ARG A 44 -8.89 -3.15 -11.11
CA ARG A 44 -7.92 -2.74 -10.07
C ARG A 44 -8.01 -3.47 -8.73
N ARG A 45 -8.87 -4.49 -8.61
CA ARG A 45 -8.94 -5.37 -7.42
C ARG A 45 -7.60 -6.01 -7.10
N PHE A 46 -7.19 -5.93 -5.84
CA PHE A 46 -6.11 -6.74 -5.28
C PHE A 46 -6.63 -8.16 -4.97
N ASN A 47 -5.85 -9.15 -5.36
CA ASN A 47 -6.10 -10.57 -5.14
C ASN A 47 -4.87 -11.16 -4.49
N ARG A 48 -5.07 -12.07 -3.54
CA ARG A 48 -3.99 -12.85 -2.93
C ARG A 48 -4.38 -14.30 -2.77
N GLN A 49 -3.38 -15.17 -2.71
CA GLN A 49 -3.55 -16.58 -2.43
C GLN A 49 -2.29 -17.14 -1.74
N LYS A 50 -2.48 -17.96 -0.70
CA LYS A 50 -1.38 -18.67 -0.06
C LYS A 50 -0.78 -19.72 -1.00
N GLY A 51 0.53 -19.92 -0.91
CA GLY A 51 1.26 -20.91 -1.70
C GLY A 51 1.91 -20.33 -2.95
N VAL A 52 2.23 -21.20 -3.91
CA VAL A 52 3.06 -20.87 -5.09
C VAL A 52 2.27 -20.84 -6.40
N GLN A 53 0.99 -21.18 -6.40
CA GLN A 53 0.19 -21.22 -7.62
C GLN A 53 -0.24 -19.82 -8.03
N PRO A 54 -0.02 -19.42 -9.30
CA PRO A 54 -0.36 -18.09 -9.76
C PRO A 54 -1.89 -17.90 -9.73
N ILE A 55 -2.31 -16.68 -9.37
CA ILE A 55 -3.71 -16.27 -9.46
C ILE A 55 -4.06 -16.10 -10.93
N THR A 56 -5.05 -16.85 -11.41
CA THR A 56 -5.43 -16.89 -12.82
C THR A 56 -6.65 -16.04 -13.15
N HIS A 57 -7.49 -15.73 -12.15
CA HIS A 57 -8.71 -14.95 -12.34
C HIS A 57 -8.89 -13.95 -11.20
N CYS A 58 -9.49 -12.81 -11.52
CA CYS A 58 -9.84 -11.80 -10.54
C CYS A 58 -11.10 -12.21 -9.76
N SER A 59 -11.04 -12.17 -8.43
CA SER A 59 -12.19 -12.51 -7.56
C SER A 59 -13.38 -11.56 -7.73
N ALA A 60 -13.14 -10.28 -8.04
CA ALA A 60 -14.20 -9.28 -8.17
C ALA A 60 -14.87 -9.20 -9.55
N CYS A 61 -14.20 -9.57 -10.64
CA CYS A 61 -14.71 -9.36 -12.00
C CYS A 61 -14.57 -10.56 -12.94
N GLY A 62 -13.93 -11.65 -12.50
CA GLY A 62 -13.68 -12.84 -13.30
C GLY A 62 -12.65 -12.68 -14.41
N GLU A 63 -12.08 -11.48 -14.61
CA GLU A 63 -11.09 -11.23 -15.66
C GLU A 63 -9.86 -12.12 -15.51
N GLY A 64 -9.39 -12.66 -16.63
CA GLY A 64 -8.17 -13.45 -16.69
C GLY A 64 -6.95 -12.61 -16.27
N ILE A 65 -6.20 -13.11 -15.30
CA ILE A 65 -4.96 -12.49 -14.83
C ILE A 65 -3.79 -13.20 -15.50
N ALA A 66 -3.13 -12.50 -16.40
CA ALA A 66 -1.89 -12.98 -16.98
C ALA A 66 -0.82 -13.12 -15.88
N SER A 67 -0.22 -14.31 -15.79
CA SER A 67 0.92 -14.55 -14.91
C SER A 67 2.15 -13.79 -15.42
N ASN A 68 2.95 -13.25 -14.49
CA ASN A 68 4.21 -12.55 -14.78
C ASN A 68 4.10 -11.20 -15.48
N VAL A 69 3.04 -10.43 -15.24
CA VAL A 69 3.07 -9.01 -15.59
C VAL A 69 3.84 -8.28 -14.48
N PRO A 70 5.02 -7.68 -14.77
CA PRO A 70 5.75 -6.91 -13.76
C PRO A 70 4.84 -5.88 -13.11
N PHE A 71 5.05 -5.61 -11.83
CA PHE A 71 4.21 -4.76 -10.96
C PHE A 71 2.84 -5.36 -10.59
N TYR A 72 2.12 -5.95 -11.55
CA TYR A 72 0.73 -6.38 -11.34
C TYR A 72 0.58 -7.79 -10.77
N SER A 73 1.53 -8.70 -10.97
CA SER A 73 1.44 -10.06 -10.41
C SER A 73 2.80 -10.63 -10.04
N GLY A 74 2.82 -11.55 -9.07
CA GLY A 74 4.02 -12.29 -8.71
C GLY A 74 3.98 -12.85 -7.30
N GLU A 75 5.13 -13.37 -6.87
CA GLU A 75 5.29 -13.90 -5.51
C GLU A 75 5.87 -12.84 -4.59
N MET A 76 5.26 -12.66 -3.42
CA MET A 76 5.80 -11.85 -2.34
C MET A 76 6.39 -12.74 -1.24
N ILE A 77 7.61 -12.42 -0.80
CA ILE A 77 8.20 -12.99 0.41
C ILE A 77 7.71 -12.20 1.62
N ARG A 78 7.25 -12.91 2.66
CA ARG A 78 7.10 -12.35 4.01
C ARG A 78 8.44 -12.46 4.74
N PRO A 79 9.13 -11.34 5.03
CA PRO A 79 10.47 -11.36 5.62
C PRO A 79 10.42 -11.61 7.13
N GLU A 80 9.82 -12.73 7.55
CA GLU A 80 9.58 -13.08 8.97
C GLU A 80 10.86 -13.23 9.80
N PHE A 81 11.95 -13.64 9.16
CA PHE A 81 13.26 -13.76 9.80
C PHE A 81 14.03 -12.43 9.80
N GLY A 82 13.48 -11.37 9.20
CA GLY A 82 14.09 -10.06 9.13
C GLY A 82 15.05 -9.87 7.95
N PHE A 83 15.73 -8.74 7.97
CA PHE A 83 16.60 -8.24 6.92
C PHE A 83 18.07 -8.34 7.32
N VAL A 84 18.97 -8.37 6.33
CA VAL A 84 20.42 -8.31 6.56
C VAL A 84 21.02 -7.13 5.81
N SER A 85 21.95 -6.44 6.44
CA SER A 85 22.74 -5.39 5.79
C SER A 85 23.77 -5.99 4.84
N GLN A 86 24.21 -5.19 3.88
CA GLN A 86 25.39 -5.50 3.08
C GLN A 86 26.62 -5.54 3.98
N TYR A 87 27.49 -6.52 3.76
CA TYR A 87 28.77 -6.55 4.45
C TYR A 87 29.63 -5.35 4.03
N GLN A 88 30.11 -4.60 5.02
CA GLN A 88 31.05 -3.51 4.83
C GLN A 88 32.14 -3.59 5.90
N ARG A 89 33.41 -3.62 5.49
CA ARG A 89 34.55 -3.64 6.43
C ARG A 89 34.56 -2.42 7.36
N LYS A 90 34.14 -1.26 6.84
CA LYS A 90 34.02 -0.01 7.59
C LYS A 90 32.74 0.70 7.19
N LEU A 91 31.83 0.87 8.14
CA LEU A 91 30.56 1.56 7.91
C LEU A 91 30.77 3.08 7.75
N PRO A 92 30.18 3.72 6.72
CA PRO A 92 30.22 5.16 6.57
C PRO A 92 29.63 5.87 7.79
N VAL A 93 30.19 7.03 8.17
CA VAL A 93 29.56 7.91 9.15
C VAL A 93 28.34 8.56 8.48
N ALA A 94 27.23 8.62 9.20
CA ALA A 94 26.05 9.32 8.72
C ALA A 94 26.35 10.83 8.65
N GLY A 95 26.38 11.36 7.43
CA GLY A 95 26.46 12.80 7.19
C GLY A 95 25.07 13.44 7.12
N ASN A 96 25.02 14.69 6.65
CA ASN A 96 23.75 15.42 6.48
C ASN A 96 22.94 14.98 5.26
N LYS A 97 23.46 14.06 4.43
CA LYS A 97 22.72 13.50 3.30
C LYS A 97 21.63 12.57 3.81
N ARG A 98 20.39 12.82 3.39
CA ARG A 98 19.23 12.00 3.72
C ARG A 98 19.46 10.56 3.22
N PRO A 99 19.20 9.53 4.04
CA PRO A 99 19.32 8.14 3.61
C PRO A 99 18.40 7.82 2.43
N VAL A 100 18.90 7.05 1.48
CA VAL A 100 18.11 6.56 0.34
C VAL A 100 17.03 5.61 0.87
N ARG A 101 15.77 5.86 0.53
CA ARG A 101 14.64 4.99 0.88
C ARG A 101 13.91 4.59 -0.39
N LEU A 102 13.57 3.31 -0.50
CA LEU A 102 12.77 2.79 -1.60
C LEU A 102 11.27 2.95 -1.30
N TYR A 103 10.66 4.01 -1.84
CA TYR A 103 9.21 4.29 -1.74
C TYR A 103 8.36 3.43 -2.70
N SER A 104 8.65 2.13 -2.77
CA SER A 104 7.96 1.19 -3.65
C SER A 104 6.85 0.40 -2.95
N SER A 105 6.58 0.70 -1.68
CA SER A 105 5.52 0.05 -0.90
C SER A 105 4.15 0.64 -1.23
N ARG A 106 3.19 -0.24 -1.51
CA ARG A 106 1.77 0.09 -1.62
C ARG A 106 0.97 -0.80 -0.69
N VAL A 107 -0.03 -0.24 -0.04
CA VAL A 107 -0.96 -0.98 0.84
C VAL A 107 -2.25 -1.21 0.06
N TYR A 108 -2.76 -2.43 0.15
CA TYR A 108 -3.99 -2.87 -0.48
C TYR A 108 -4.92 -3.42 0.60
N PHE A 109 -6.19 -3.02 0.56
CA PHE A 109 -7.22 -3.69 1.32
C PHE A 109 -7.59 -4.98 0.58
N ASP A 110 -7.64 -6.08 1.32
CA ASP A 110 -7.96 -7.39 0.77
C ASP A 110 -9.39 -7.79 1.11
N ASP A 111 -9.67 -8.02 2.39
CA ASP A 111 -10.98 -8.44 2.89
C ASP A 111 -11.13 -8.17 4.40
N TYR A 112 -12.29 -8.50 4.95
CA TYR A 112 -12.54 -8.55 6.39
C TYR A 112 -12.22 -9.96 6.90
N HIS A 113 -11.34 -10.07 7.90
CA HIS A 113 -10.91 -11.36 8.41
C HIS A 113 -10.85 -11.41 9.94
N VAL A 114 -11.87 -12.02 10.54
CA VAL A 114 -11.90 -12.32 11.98
C VAL A 114 -10.91 -13.47 12.24
N PRO A 115 -9.94 -13.30 13.15
CA PRO A 115 -9.05 -14.40 13.52
C PRO A 115 -9.81 -15.60 14.07
N ASP A 116 -9.44 -16.81 13.66
CA ASP A 116 -10.15 -18.06 14.04
C ASP A 116 -10.33 -18.22 15.56
N HIS A 117 -9.34 -17.81 16.35
CA HIS A 117 -9.38 -17.87 17.82
C HIS A 117 -10.40 -16.91 18.45
N LEU A 118 -10.84 -15.88 17.72
CA LEU A 118 -11.86 -14.92 18.12
C LEU A 118 -13.22 -15.19 17.47
N ALA A 119 -13.27 -16.00 16.41
CA ALA A 119 -14.49 -16.23 15.62
C ALA A 119 -15.67 -16.77 16.45
N ASN A 120 -15.38 -17.56 17.49
CA ASN A 120 -16.39 -18.11 18.40
C ASN A 120 -16.66 -17.23 19.63
N GLN A 121 -15.94 -16.11 19.78
CA GLN A 121 -16.00 -15.23 20.96
C GLN A 121 -16.66 -13.87 20.66
N LEU A 122 -16.84 -13.53 19.39
CA LEU A 122 -17.33 -12.22 18.96
C LEU A 122 -18.62 -12.41 18.16
N GLY A 123 -19.68 -11.70 18.55
CA GLY A 123 -20.88 -11.56 17.74
C GLY A 123 -20.61 -10.67 16.51
N PRO A 124 -21.44 -10.72 15.45
CA PRO A 124 -21.25 -9.93 14.22
C PRO A 124 -21.00 -8.43 14.48
N ASP A 125 -21.75 -7.85 15.41
CA ASP A 125 -21.68 -6.42 15.75
C ASP A 125 -20.43 -6.04 16.58
N ASP A 126 -19.73 -7.02 17.17
CA ASP A 126 -18.55 -6.74 18.01
C ASP A 126 -17.30 -6.41 17.18
N HIS A 127 -17.35 -6.63 15.88
CA HIS A 127 -16.15 -6.59 15.05
C HIS A 127 -16.30 -6.10 13.61
N ASN A 128 -17.47 -6.28 12.99
CA ASN A 128 -17.76 -5.83 11.63
C ASN A 128 -19.13 -5.17 11.59
N GLU A 129 -19.18 -3.84 11.50
CA GLU A 129 -20.44 -3.16 11.26
C GLU A 129 -21.04 -3.55 9.90
N ALA A 130 -22.36 -3.56 9.81
CA ALA A 130 -23.03 -3.58 8.51
C ALA A 130 -22.66 -2.31 7.73
N LEU A 131 -22.55 -2.43 6.40
CA LEU A 131 -22.37 -1.26 5.55
C LEU A 131 -23.69 -0.47 5.52
N ALA A 132 -23.75 0.63 6.26
CA ALA A 132 -24.96 1.38 6.53
C ALA A 132 -24.91 2.79 5.93
N LEU A 133 -26.09 3.33 5.59
CA LEU A 133 -26.24 4.73 5.18
C LEU A 133 -25.77 5.66 6.29
N VAL A 134 -25.15 6.79 5.90
CA VAL A 134 -24.71 7.86 6.79
C VAL A 134 -25.52 9.13 6.45
N PRO A 135 -26.70 9.33 7.05
CA PRO A 135 -27.62 10.40 6.65
C PRO A 135 -27.03 11.81 6.79
N GLU A 136 -26.17 12.04 7.78
CA GLU A 136 -25.59 13.34 8.12
C GLU A 136 -24.67 13.91 7.04
N VAL A 137 -24.11 13.06 6.18
CA VAL A 137 -23.25 13.45 5.04
C VAL A 137 -23.82 13.03 3.69
N SER A 138 -25.00 12.42 3.67
CA SER A 138 -25.69 12.04 2.43
C SER A 138 -26.54 13.19 1.90
N THR A 139 -26.63 13.29 0.57
CA THR A 139 -27.45 14.28 -0.14
C THR A 139 -28.37 13.59 -1.14
N ALA A 140 -29.32 14.33 -1.73
CA ALA A 140 -30.16 13.79 -2.82
C ALA A 140 -29.36 13.35 -4.06
N ARG A 141 -28.12 13.83 -4.22
CA ARG A 141 -27.24 13.51 -5.37
C ARG A 141 -26.15 12.50 -5.02
N ALA A 142 -25.95 12.19 -3.73
CA ALA A 142 -24.91 11.28 -3.29
C ALA A 142 -25.31 10.52 -2.00
N GLU A 143 -25.39 9.21 -2.11
CA GLU A 143 -25.56 8.30 -0.98
C GLU A 143 -24.19 7.92 -0.42
N ILE A 144 -23.92 8.27 0.83
CA ILE A 144 -22.70 7.87 1.54
C ILE A 144 -23.04 6.72 2.48
N ARG A 145 -22.37 5.59 2.32
CA ARG A 145 -22.43 4.46 3.23
C ARG A 145 -21.09 4.25 3.90
N ALA A 146 -21.11 3.82 5.16
CA ALA A 146 -19.91 3.55 5.92
C ALA A 146 -19.99 2.19 6.63
N ARG A 147 -18.82 1.56 6.78
CA ARG A 147 -18.60 0.37 7.60
C ARG A 147 -17.32 0.57 8.39
N TYR A 148 -17.41 0.47 9.71
CA TYR A 148 -16.23 0.27 10.55
C TYR A 148 -16.00 -1.22 10.83
N SER A 149 -14.74 -1.62 10.91
CA SER A 149 -14.34 -2.97 11.28
C SER A 149 -13.01 -2.93 12.05
N ARG A 150 -12.87 -3.81 13.04
CA ARG A 150 -11.61 -4.03 13.77
C ARG A 150 -10.67 -5.01 13.07
N PHE A 151 -11.16 -5.66 12.03
CA PHE A 151 -10.50 -6.78 11.38
C PHE A 151 -10.41 -6.60 9.86
N GLY A 152 -10.04 -5.38 9.44
CA GLY A 152 -9.66 -5.16 8.06
C GLY A 152 -8.30 -5.80 7.78
N GLN A 153 -8.26 -6.71 6.82
CA GLN A 153 -7.02 -7.34 6.37
C GLN A 153 -6.39 -6.52 5.26
N LEU A 154 -5.18 -6.02 5.51
CA LEU A 154 -4.40 -5.30 4.52
C LEU A 154 -3.13 -6.06 4.16
N ALA A 155 -2.70 -5.85 2.92
CA ALA A 155 -1.43 -6.33 2.39
C ALA A 155 -0.57 -5.14 1.98
N LEU A 156 0.58 -4.98 2.62
CA LEU A 156 1.66 -4.14 2.09
C LEU A 156 2.45 -4.96 1.08
N VAL A 157 2.63 -4.42 -0.12
CA VAL A 157 3.52 -4.96 -1.15
C VAL A 157 4.56 -3.91 -1.51
N ASN A 158 5.82 -4.19 -1.24
CA ASN A 158 6.95 -3.47 -1.81
C ASN A 158 7.26 -4.04 -3.19
N HIS A 159 6.92 -3.24 -4.20
CA HIS A 159 7.07 -3.58 -5.62
C HIS A 159 8.53 -3.59 -6.10
N GLY A 160 9.47 -3.20 -5.24
CA GLY A 160 10.87 -3.00 -5.56
C GLY A 160 11.10 -1.81 -6.51
N PRO A 161 12.37 -1.52 -6.84
CA PRO A 161 12.73 -0.43 -7.73
C PRO A 161 12.03 -0.56 -9.10
N GLU A 162 11.40 0.53 -9.56
CA GLU A 162 10.62 0.61 -10.81
C GLU A 162 9.54 -0.49 -10.96
N GLY A 163 9.07 -1.05 -9.85
CA GLY A 163 8.07 -2.10 -9.90
C GLY A 163 8.56 -3.46 -10.40
N ARG A 164 9.88 -3.70 -10.46
CA ARG A 164 10.49 -4.96 -10.95
C ARG A 164 10.81 -5.96 -9.85
N GLY A 165 10.71 -5.56 -8.59
CA GLY A 165 10.99 -6.35 -7.39
C GLY A 165 12.47 -6.56 -7.12
N PHE A 166 12.75 -7.56 -6.30
CA PHE A 166 14.07 -7.88 -5.77
C PHE A 166 14.49 -9.26 -6.27
N ARG A 167 15.67 -9.36 -6.87
CA ARG A 167 16.28 -10.66 -7.15
C ARG A 167 16.93 -11.15 -5.87
N VAL A 168 16.40 -12.22 -5.29
CA VAL A 168 16.84 -12.78 -4.01
C VAL A 168 17.49 -14.13 -4.24
N CYS A 169 18.67 -14.34 -3.65
CA CYS A 169 19.33 -15.63 -3.61
C CYS A 169 18.59 -16.58 -2.67
N GLN A 170 18.09 -17.68 -3.21
CA GLN A 170 17.40 -18.70 -2.44
C GLN A 170 18.35 -19.47 -1.51
N ASN A 171 19.67 -19.38 -1.66
CA ASN A 171 20.62 -20.10 -0.80
C ASN A 171 21.06 -19.25 0.40
N CYS A 172 21.40 -17.97 0.19
CA CYS A 172 21.99 -17.13 1.24
C CYS A 172 21.19 -15.88 1.61
N GLY A 173 20.12 -15.56 0.88
CA GLY A 173 19.29 -14.38 1.14
C GLY A 173 19.83 -13.05 0.61
N TYR A 174 21.01 -13.04 -0.04
CA TYR A 174 21.49 -11.87 -0.80
C TYR A 174 20.39 -11.35 -1.73
N ALA A 175 20.22 -10.03 -1.81
CA ALA A 175 19.33 -9.44 -2.79
C ALA A 175 19.93 -8.19 -3.44
N ASP A 176 19.70 -8.04 -4.73
CA ASP A 176 20.17 -6.86 -5.46
C ASP A 176 19.41 -5.61 -4.98
N GLY A 177 20.16 -4.61 -4.52
CA GLY A 177 19.64 -3.30 -4.12
C GLY A 177 19.57 -2.28 -5.25
N GLU A 178 20.27 -2.53 -6.36
CA GLU A 178 20.29 -1.66 -7.54
C GLU A 178 19.54 -2.29 -8.71
N THR A 179 18.94 -1.43 -9.52
CA THR A 179 18.26 -1.72 -10.78
C THR A 179 19.22 -2.26 -11.83
N LYS A 180 19.72 -3.50 -11.65
CA LYS A 180 20.20 -4.24 -12.83
C LYS A 180 18.97 -4.54 -13.67
N PRO A 181 18.83 -3.99 -14.90
CA PRO A 181 17.73 -4.38 -15.76
C PRO A 181 17.74 -5.91 -15.90
N PRO A 182 16.57 -6.57 -15.96
CA PRO A 182 16.54 -7.94 -16.45
C PRO A 182 17.28 -7.95 -17.79
N VAL A 183 18.15 -8.93 -18.01
CA VAL A 183 18.87 -9.05 -19.28
C VAL A 183 17.84 -9.31 -20.38
N VAL A 184 17.38 -8.25 -21.05
CA VAL A 184 16.50 -8.33 -22.21
C VAL A 184 17.39 -8.55 -23.43
N GLY A 185 17.35 -9.74 -24.03
CA GLY A 185 18.07 -10.04 -25.27
C GLY A 185 18.84 -11.37 -25.32
N GLY A 186 18.91 -12.13 -24.23
CA GLY A 186 19.48 -13.49 -24.25
C GLY A 186 18.38 -14.55 -24.27
N ARG A 187 18.50 -15.57 -25.14
CA ARG A 187 17.62 -16.77 -25.17
C ARG A 187 17.19 -17.17 -23.75
N ARG A 188 15.87 -17.22 -23.51
CA ARG A 188 15.25 -17.62 -22.24
C ARG A 188 15.85 -18.93 -21.73
N ARG A 189 16.84 -18.87 -20.82
CA ARG A 189 17.13 -20.00 -19.94
C ARG A 189 16.06 -20.01 -18.86
N ARG A 190 15.11 -20.95 -18.96
CA ARG A 190 14.26 -21.34 -17.83
C ARG A 190 15.19 -21.66 -16.65
N GLY A 191 15.04 -20.93 -15.54
CA GLY A 191 15.94 -20.99 -14.41
C GLY A 191 17.06 -19.95 -14.51
N SER A 192 16.89 -18.83 -13.81
CA SER A 192 17.89 -17.80 -13.58
C SER A 192 19.24 -18.42 -13.19
N ALA A 193 20.24 -18.21 -14.04
CA ALA A 193 21.58 -18.76 -13.85
C ALA A 193 22.15 -18.37 -12.46
N PRO A 194 23.03 -19.20 -11.89
CA PRO A 194 23.88 -18.83 -10.75
C PRO A 194 24.49 -17.45 -10.97
N SER A 195 24.11 -16.47 -10.15
CA SER A 195 24.78 -15.17 -10.15
C SER A 195 25.89 -15.25 -9.12
N LYS A 196 27.14 -14.99 -9.49
CA LYS A 196 28.21 -14.82 -8.49
C LYS A 196 27.90 -13.57 -7.66
N HIS A 197 27.77 -13.75 -6.36
CA HIS A 197 27.55 -12.67 -5.39
C HIS A 197 28.23 -13.01 -4.06
N LYS A 198 28.31 -12.04 -3.16
CA LYS A 198 28.80 -12.26 -1.79
C LYS A 198 27.64 -12.50 -0.85
N ASN A 199 27.75 -13.50 0.01
CA ASN A 199 26.79 -13.74 1.07
C ASN A 199 26.80 -12.52 2.03
N PRO A 200 25.65 -11.85 2.29
CA PRO A 200 25.62 -10.62 3.07
C PRO A 200 26.06 -10.81 4.54
N ARG A 201 25.97 -12.04 5.08
CA ARG A 201 26.37 -12.35 6.47
C ARG A 201 27.81 -12.79 6.60
N THR A 202 28.27 -13.67 5.71
CA THR A 202 29.61 -14.30 5.82
C THR A 202 30.65 -13.67 4.92
N ASN A 203 30.23 -12.83 3.96
CA ASN A 203 31.06 -12.25 2.91
C ASN A 203 31.78 -13.29 2.01
N MET A 204 31.37 -14.55 2.07
CA MET A 204 31.88 -15.62 1.21
C MET A 204 31.22 -15.58 -0.16
N ASP A 205 31.90 -16.10 -1.18
CA ASP A 205 31.32 -16.26 -2.51
C ASP A 205 30.13 -17.22 -2.47
N CYS A 206 29.07 -16.84 -3.18
CA CYS A 206 27.87 -17.63 -3.35
C CYS A 206 27.47 -17.64 -4.83
N THR A 207 27.05 -18.81 -5.30
CA THR A 207 26.52 -19.04 -6.64
C THR A 207 25.11 -19.63 -6.55
N GLY A 208 24.38 -19.29 -5.49
CA GLY A 208 23.01 -19.77 -5.28
C GLY A 208 22.04 -19.28 -6.35
N PHE A 209 20.90 -19.94 -6.44
CA PHE A 209 19.86 -19.60 -7.41
C PHE A 209 19.21 -18.27 -7.04
N MET A 210 19.08 -17.37 -8.00
CA MET A 210 18.41 -16.07 -7.82
C MET A 210 16.97 -16.18 -8.30
N LYS A 211 15.99 -15.68 -7.55
CA LYS A 211 14.60 -15.56 -8.03
C LYS A 211 14.07 -14.17 -7.73
N THR A 212 13.23 -13.65 -8.62
CA THR A 212 12.60 -12.35 -8.42
C THR A 212 11.38 -12.48 -7.52
N TYR A 213 11.34 -11.68 -6.46
CA TYR A 213 10.24 -11.60 -5.51
C TYR A 213 9.80 -10.15 -5.32
N ARG A 214 8.60 -9.96 -4.79
CA ARG A 214 8.24 -8.76 -4.04
C ARG A 214 8.45 -9.01 -2.55
N LEU A 215 8.48 -7.95 -1.77
CA LEU A 215 8.49 -8.08 -0.31
C LEU A 215 7.13 -7.64 0.20
N GLY A 216 6.52 -8.42 1.08
CA GLY A 216 5.19 -8.12 1.56
C GLY A 216 4.99 -8.43 3.03
N HIS A 217 3.94 -7.82 3.58
CA HIS A 217 3.47 -8.10 4.92
C HIS A 217 1.95 -7.98 4.94
N GLU A 218 1.31 -8.93 5.60
CA GLU A 218 -0.12 -8.92 5.86
C GLU A 218 -0.34 -8.55 7.32
N PHE A 219 -1.30 -7.66 7.58
CA PHE A 219 -1.64 -7.22 8.92
C PHE A 219 -3.12 -6.93 9.04
N LEU A 220 -3.64 -7.08 10.26
CA LEU A 220 -4.99 -6.67 10.65
C LEU A 220 -4.91 -5.32 11.36
N THR A 221 -5.86 -4.45 11.07
CA THR A 221 -6.04 -3.18 11.77
C THR A 221 -7.50 -2.73 11.68
N ASP A 222 -7.83 -1.72 12.46
CA ASP A 222 -9.11 -1.04 12.36
C ASP A 222 -9.21 -0.31 11.02
N VAL A 223 -10.34 -0.48 10.33
CA VAL A 223 -10.64 0.14 9.05
C VAL A 223 -11.99 0.84 9.05
N LEU A 224 -12.10 1.90 8.27
CA LEU A 224 -13.35 2.54 7.88
C LEU A 224 -13.46 2.49 6.36
N GLU A 225 -14.42 1.71 5.86
CA GLU A 225 -14.81 1.70 4.45
C GLU A 225 -15.90 2.75 4.23
N LEU A 226 -15.70 3.64 3.25
CA LEU A 226 -16.68 4.60 2.77
C LEU A 226 -17.03 4.27 1.32
N GLN A 227 -18.33 4.14 1.04
CA GLN A 227 -18.86 4.04 -0.33
C GLN A 227 -19.66 5.28 -0.65
N ILE A 228 -19.41 5.85 -1.83
CA ILE A 228 -20.12 7.03 -2.32
C ILE A 228 -20.77 6.62 -3.64
N ASN A 229 -22.10 6.66 -3.68
CA ASN A 229 -22.92 6.29 -4.83
C ASN A 229 -23.85 7.43 -5.22
N GLY A 230 -24.46 7.36 -6.40
CA GLY A 230 -25.48 8.30 -6.85
C GLY A 230 -25.06 9.19 -8.02
N PRO A 231 -25.96 10.08 -8.49
CA PRO A 231 -25.75 10.87 -9.70
C PRO A 231 -24.49 11.76 -9.68
N LEU A 232 -24.10 12.28 -8.52
CA LEU A 232 -22.90 13.12 -8.38
C LEU A 232 -21.64 12.38 -8.87
N VAL A 233 -21.53 11.09 -8.55
CA VAL A 233 -20.36 10.26 -8.91
C VAL A 233 -20.20 10.11 -10.43
N GLN A 234 -21.31 10.12 -11.17
CA GLN A 234 -21.29 10.03 -12.63
C GLN A 234 -20.95 11.37 -13.29
N GLN A 235 -21.21 12.49 -12.61
CA GLN A 235 -20.99 13.84 -13.11
C GLN A 235 -19.58 14.36 -12.84
N VAL A 236 -18.99 13.97 -11.70
CA VAL A 236 -17.63 14.38 -11.33
C VAL A 236 -16.62 13.50 -12.05
N ALA A 237 -16.20 13.93 -13.25
CA ALA A 237 -15.10 13.32 -13.96
C ALA A 237 -13.75 13.85 -13.46
N ALA A 238 -12.78 12.95 -13.26
CA ALA A 238 -11.39 13.37 -13.12
C ALA A 238 -10.88 13.87 -14.48
N PRO A 239 -10.05 14.93 -14.52
CA PRO A 239 -9.29 15.26 -15.73
C PRO A 239 -8.49 14.04 -16.22
N GLU A 240 -8.12 14.04 -17.49
CA GLU A 240 -7.31 12.95 -18.06
C GLU A 240 -6.03 12.71 -17.24
N GLY A 241 -5.75 11.45 -16.93
CA GLY A 241 -4.58 11.06 -16.12
C GLY A 241 -4.73 11.29 -14.62
N LYS A 242 -5.82 11.88 -14.13
CA LYS A 242 -6.06 12.12 -12.70
C LYS A 242 -6.94 11.04 -12.07
N ASP A 243 -6.72 10.80 -10.77
CA ASP A 243 -7.43 9.81 -9.96
C ASP A 243 -8.30 10.53 -8.92
N MET A 244 -9.58 10.77 -9.26
CA MET A 244 -10.53 11.48 -8.39
C MET A 244 -10.68 10.78 -7.03
N TRP A 245 -10.86 9.44 -7.02
CA TRP A 245 -11.06 8.69 -5.78
C TRP A 245 -9.86 8.77 -4.86
N ARG A 246 -8.65 8.72 -5.42
CA ARG A 246 -7.43 8.89 -4.64
C ARG A 246 -7.23 10.33 -4.17
N SER A 247 -7.63 11.30 -4.98
CA SER A 247 -7.60 12.72 -4.58
C SER A 247 -8.57 12.97 -3.43
N LEU A 248 -9.79 12.43 -3.50
CA LEU A 248 -10.78 12.47 -2.43
C LEU A 248 -10.29 11.74 -1.17
N LEU A 249 -9.70 10.55 -1.32
CA LEU A 249 -9.10 9.82 -0.22
C LEU A 249 -8.07 10.67 0.54
N TYR A 250 -7.13 11.30 -0.17
CA TYR A 250 -6.16 12.16 0.48
C TYR A 250 -6.81 13.41 1.09
N ALA A 251 -7.81 14.00 0.44
CA ALA A 251 -8.57 15.11 1.03
C ALA A 251 -9.20 14.72 2.37
N LEU A 252 -9.85 13.55 2.45
CA LEU A 252 -10.46 13.05 3.68
C LEU A 252 -9.41 12.70 4.74
N LEU A 253 -8.24 12.18 4.36
CA LEU A 253 -7.15 11.91 5.30
C LEU A 253 -6.57 13.20 5.90
N GLU A 254 -6.34 14.23 5.07
CA GLU A 254 -5.88 15.54 5.55
C GLU A 254 -6.97 16.25 6.38
N GLY A 255 -8.24 16.18 5.96
CA GLY A 255 -9.39 16.68 6.72
C GLY A 255 -9.54 15.99 8.07
N SER A 256 -9.37 14.67 8.13
CA SER A 256 -9.40 13.89 9.38
C SER A 256 -8.28 14.31 10.34
N SER A 257 -7.09 14.53 9.80
CA SER A 257 -5.93 14.98 10.57
C SER A 257 -6.14 16.35 11.18
N ASN A 258 -6.61 17.31 10.36
CA ASN A 258 -6.88 18.68 10.80
C ASN A 258 -8.04 18.73 11.80
N ALA A 259 -9.16 18.08 11.52
CA ALA A 259 -10.36 18.14 12.34
C ALA A 259 -10.21 17.45 13.70
N LEU A 260 -9.49 16.32 13.74
CA LEU A 260 -9.42 15.48 14.94
C LEU A 260 -8.05 15.50 15.64
N GLY A 261 -7.10 16.29 15.14
CA GLY A 261 -5.73 16.36 15.65
C GLY A 261 -4.96 15.04 15.53
N ILE A 262 -5.31 14.20 14.56
CA ILE A 262 -4.64 12.91 14.32
C ILE A 262 -3.37 13.18 13.52
N ARG A 263 -2.22 12.64 13.91
CA ARG A 263 -1.00 12.80 13.11
C ARG A 263 -1.17 12.09 11.78
N ARG A 264 -0.71 12.71 10.68
CA ARG A 264 -0.78 12.08 9.34
C ARG A 264 0.00 10.78 9.22
N THR A 265 0.99 10.55 10.07
CA THR A 265 1.75 9.29 10.12
C THR A 265 0.97 8.14 10.75
N ASP A 266 -0.12 8.43 11.47
CA ASP A 266 -0.86 7.47 12.29
C ASP A 266 -2.16 7.05 11.59
N LEU A 267 -2.49 7.69 10.45
CA LEU A 267 -3.69 7.47 9.66
C LEU A 267 -3.33 7.38 8.19
N ASN A 268 -3.86 6.38 7.48
CA ASN A 268 -3.59 6.20 6.08
C ASN A 268 -4.80 5.60 5.37
N GLY A 269 -4.72 5.39 4.05
CA GLY A 269 -5.84 4.85 3.31
C GLY A 269 -5.48 4.26 1.96
N THR A 270 -6.42 3.51 1.41
CA THR A 270 -6.33 2.94 0.07
C THR A 270 -7.68 2.97 -0.63
N VAL A 271 -7.65 3.01 -1.95
CA VAL A 271 -8.85 2.82 -2.78
C VAL A 271 -9.07 1.33 -2.98
N TYR A 272 -10.29 0.87 -2.72
CA TYR A 272 -10.70 -0.53 -2.78
C TYR A 272 -11.75 -0.72 -3.88
N TYR A 273 -11.63 -1.79 -4.65
CA TYR A 273 -12.54 -2.08 -5.77
C TYR A 273 -13.34 -3.34 -5.43
N PRO A 274 -14.47 -3.24 -4.70
CA PRO A 274 -15.25 -4.39 -4.26
C PRO A 274 -15.81 -5.19 -5.45
N THR A 275 -16.28 -4.49 -6.48
CA THR A 275 -16.87 -5.07 -7.69
C THR A 275 -16.29 -4.42 -8.95
N ALA A 276 -16.60 -5.00 -10.11
CA ALA A 276 -16.16 -4.48 -11.41
C ALA A 276 -16.96 -3.26 -11.90
N THR A 277 -18.18 -3.11 -11.42
CA THR A 277 -19.21 -2.23 -12.01
C THR A 277 -19.60 -1.06 -11.11
N GLN A 278 -19.29 -1.12 -9.82
CA GLN A 278 -19.57 -0.05 -8.88
C GLN A 278 -18.38 0.90 -8.73
N PRO A 279 -18.64 2.14 -8.28
CA PRO A 279 -17.59 3.00 -7.75
C PRO A 279 -16.72 2.26 -6.71
N PRO A 280 -15.42 2.57 -6.64
CA PRO A 280 -14.58 2.05 -5.56
C PRO A 280 -14.99 2.60 -4.20
N SER A 281 -14.65 1.84 -3.16
CA SER A 281 -14.70 2.31 -1.78
C SER A 281 -13.40 3.00 -1.40
N LEU A 282 -13.48 3.95 -0.48
CA LEU A 282 -12.34 4.54 0.20
C LEU A 282 -12.16 3.83 1.54
N VAL A 283 -11.01 3.17 1.74
CA VAL A 283 -10.70 2.49 2.98
C VAL A 283 -9.66 3.30 3.74
N LEU A 284 -10.05 3.86 4.87
CA LEU A 284 -9.14 4.51 5.83
C LEU A 284 -8.75 3.46 6.88
N TYR A 285 -7.51 3.54 7.38
CA TYR A 285 -7.01 2.61 8.39
C TYR A 285 -6.00 3.27 9.32
N ASP A 286 -5.90 2.73 10.54
CA ASP A 286 -4.89 3.15 11.50
C ASP A 286 -3.51 2.60 11.07
N ASP A 287 -2.53 3.48 10.86
CA ASP A 287 -1.15 3.16 10.46
C ASP A 287 -0.23 3.10 11.70
N VAL A 288 -0.78 2.58 12.81
CA VAL A 288 -0.11 2.37 14.09
C VAL A 288 -0.24 0.88 14.46
N PRO A 289 0.85 0.21 14.88
CA PRO A 289 0.77 -1.17 15.34
C PRO A 289 -0.29 -1.36 16.43
N GLY A 290 -1.24 -2.27 16.19
CA GLY A 290 -2.31 -2.60 17.15
C GLY A 290 -3.59 -1.77 17.04
N GLY A 291 -3.63 -0.75 16.16
CA GLY A 291 -4.78 0.14 16.00
C GLY A 291 -4.91 1.15 17.13
N ALA A 292 -4.96 2.43 16.80
CA ALA A 292 -5.10 3.52 17.77
C ALA A 292 -6.57 3.95 17.99
N GLY A 293 -7.51 3.32 17.28
CA GLY A 293 -8.92 3.68 17.24
C GLY A 293 -9.20 4.98 16.50
N HIS A 294 -8.30 5.45 15.63
CA HIS A 294 -8.49 6.73 14.94
C HIS A 294 -9.63 6.65 13.93
N VAL A 295 -9.69 5.59 13.13
CA VAL A 295 -10.79 5.42 12.17
C VAL A 295 -12.16 5.27 12.82
N ARG A 296 -12.23 4.74 14.06
CA ARG A 296 -13.48 4.72 14.84
C ARG A 296 -13.94 6.13 15.21
N ARG A 297 -13.01 7.01 15.59
CA ARG A 297 -13.31 8.44 15.84
C ARG A 297 -13.74 9.15 14.55
N ILE A 298 -13.10 8.84 13.43
CA ILE A 298 -13.46 9.37 12.10
C ILE A 298 -14.89 8.97 11.74
N ARG A 299 -15.28 7.72 11.96
CA ARG A 299 -16.64 7.22 11.70
C ARG A 299 -17.72 8.05 12.42
N GLY A 300 -17.42 8.55 13.62
CA GLY A 300 -18.33 9.38 14.42
C GLY A 300 -18.29 10.88 14.11
N ALA A 301 -17.40 11.34 13.22
CA ALA A 301 -17.18 12.77 12.94
C ALA A 301 -17.13 13.07 11.42
N LEU A 302 -17.79 12.24 10.60
CA LEU A 302 -17.71 12.34 9.14
C LEU A 302 -18.11 13.70 8.60
N GLN A 303 -19.17 14.33 9.13
CA GLN A 303 -19.60 15.65 8.69
C GLN A 303 -18.49 16.71 8.90
N THR A 304 -17.91 16.76 10.10
CA THR A 304 -16.80 17.66 10.42
C THR A 304 -15.58 17.42 9.53
N ILE A 305 -15.30 16.16 9.21
CA ILE A 305 -14.15 15.76 8.39
C ILE A 305 -14.34 16.16 6.93
N PHE A 306 -15.53 15.96 6.38
CA PHE A 306 -15.84 16.38 5.01
C PHE A 306 -15.75 17.90 4.88
N GLN A 307 -16.28 18.63 5.87
CA GLN A 307 -16.18 20.08 5.94
C GLN A 307 -14.71 20.55 6.01
N ALA A 308 -13.91 19.99 6.93
CA ALA A 308 -12.50 20.34 7.05
C ALA A 308 -11.68 19.99 5.80
N ALA A 309 -12.00 18.88 5.13
CA ALA A 309 -11.40 18.52 3.86
C ALA A 309 -11.72 19.55 2.77
N TYR A 310 -12.97 19.98 2.68
CA TYR A 310 -13.39 21.01 1.73
C TYR A 310 -12.70 22.34 1.99
N GLU A 311 -12.75 22.86 3.21
CA GLU A 311 -12.13 24.13 3.60
C GLU A 311 -10.63 24.14 3.29
N ARG A 312 -9.94 23.02 3.53
CA ARG A 312 -8.52 22.86 3.18
C ARG A 312 -8.27 22.98 1.68
N LEU A 313 -9.13 22.40 0.84
CA LEU A 313 -8.95 22.46 -0.61
C LEU A 313 -9.37 23.81 -1.18
N ASP A 314 -10.44 24.39 -0.64
CA ASP A 314 -11.02 25.67 -1.06
C ASP A 314 -10.09 26.86 -0.75
N SER A 315 -9.43 26.83 0.42
CA SER A 315 -8.45 27.85 0.84
C SER A 315 -7.07 27.73 0.16
N CYS A 316 -6.82 26.66 -0.60
CA CYS A 316 -5.53 26.46 -1.25
C CYS A 316 -5.45 27.23 -2.58
N GLU A 317 -4.29 27.81 -2.90
CA GLU A 317 -4.08 28.64 -4.09
C GLU A 317 -3.38 27.94 -5.27
N CYS A 318 -3.01 26.66 -5.17
CA CYS A 318 -2.39 25.92 -6.29
C CYS A 318 -3.32 25.78 -7.53
N GLY A 319 -2.89 25.13 -8.61
CA GLY A 319 -3.77 24.83 -9.76
C GLY A 319 -4.85 23.79 -9.41
N LEU A 320 -6.00 23.81 -10.10
CA LEU A 320 -7.10 22.84 -9.89
C LEU A 320 -6.77 21.46 -10.51
N GLU A 321 -6.01 21.47 -11.60
CA GLU A 321 -5.50 20.30 -12.31
C GLU A 321 -4.39 19.57 -11.55
N THR A 322 -3.84 20.16 -10.49
CA THR A 322 -2.74 19.62 -9.70
C THR A 322 -3.07 19.61 -8.20
N ALA A 323 -2.10 19.28 -7.36
CA ALA A 323 -2.15 19.46 -5.93
C ALA A 323 -0.78 19.95 -5.41
N CYS A 324 -0.71 20.29 -4.13
CA CYS A 324 0.52 20.73 -3.46
C CYS A 324 0.56 20.23 -2.02
N HIS A 325 1.65 20.53 -1.30
CA HIS A 325 1.83 20.11 0.08
C HIS A 325 0.84 20.73 1.08
N GLU A 326 0.25 21.88 0.73
CA GLU A 326 -0.77 22.55 1.54
C GLU A 326 -2.17 21.95 1.38
N CYS A 327 -2.40 21.14 0.32
CA CYS A 327 -3.70 20.50 0.09
C CYS A 327 -3.63 18.98 0.18
N LEU A 328 -3.10 18.28 -0.83
CA LEU A 328 -3.14 16.80 -0.92
C LEU A 328 -1.78 16.10 -0.87
N TRP A 329 -0.68 16.77 -1.26
CA TRP A 329 0.62 16.12 -1.31
C TRP A 329 1.22 15.97 0.08
N ASN A 330 1.77 14.81 0.35
CA ASN A 330 2.64 14.57 1.48
C ASN A 330 3.81 13.69 1.06
N PHE A 331 4.74 13.49 1.98
CA PHE A 331 5.95 12.73 1.69
C PHE A 331 5.68 11.25 1.37
N TYR A 332 4.59 10.69 1.90
CA TYR A 332 4.27 9.26 1.80
C TYR A 332 3.45 8.92 0.55
N ASN A 333 2.79 9.91 -0.07
CA ASN A 333 2.00 9.73 -1.28
C ASN A 333 2.69 10.22 -2.56
N GLN A 334 4.01 10.44 -2.52
CA GLN A 334 4.83 10.82 -3.68
C GLN A 334 4.57 9.98 -4.94
N PRO A 335 4.37 8.64 -4.87
CA PRO A 335 4.07 7.84 -6.06
C PRO A 335 2.75 8.20 -6.77
N PHE A 336 1.92 9.05 -6.17
CA PHE A 336 0.63 9.47 -6.70
C PHE A 336 0.58 10.95 -7.06
N HIS A 337 1.62 11.76 -6.76
CA HIS A 337 1.58 13.22 -6.94
C HIS A 337 1.08 13.64 -8.33
N ASP A 338 1.53 12.95 -9.39
CA ASP A 338 1.15 13.22 -10.77
C ASP A 338 -0.33 12.96 -11.07
N THR A 339 -0.97 12.06 -10.32
CA THR A 339 -2.39 11.69 -10.52
C THR A 339 -3.34 12.41 -9.57
N LEU A 340 -2.83 13.12 -8.56
CA LEU A 340 -3.66 13.90 -7.64
C LEU A 340 -4.12 15.21 -8.29
N SER A 341 -5.38 15.57 -8.02
CA SER A 341 -6.00 16.82 -8.47
C SER A 341 -6.85 17.40 -7.36
N ARG A 342 -6.53 18.62 -6.95
CA ARG A 342 -7.30 19.41 -6.00
C ARG A 342 -8.71 19.66 -6.53
N GLY A 343 -8.83 20.06 -7.79
CA GLY A 343 -10.12 20.33 -8.43
C GLY A 343 -11.03 19.12 -8.44
N ALA A 344 -10.52 17.94 -8.80
CA ALA A 344 -11.33 16.71 -8.82
C ALA A 344 -11.88 16.34 -7.43
N ALA A 345 -11.07 16.48 -6.38
CA ALA A 345 -11.52 16.25 -5.01
C ALA A 345 -12.47 17.34 -4.51
N LEU A 346 -12.17 18.62 -4.81
CA LEU A 346 -12.98 19.77 -4.42
C LEU A 346 -14.38 19.68 -5.04
N SER A 347 -14.50 19.39 -6.33
CA SER A 347 -15.80 19.23 -7.01
C SER A 347 -16.65 18.11 -6.39
N MET A 348 -16.02 17.00 -5.98
CA MET A 348 -16.73 15.95 -5.26
C MET A 348 -17.21 16.47 -3.89
N LEU A 349 -16.33 17.07 -3.09
CA LEU A 349 -16.67 17.56 -1.74
C LEU A 349 -17.76 18.65 -1.77
N SER A 350 -17.69 19.59 -2.71
CA SER A 350 -18.73 20.62 -2.91
C SER A 350 -20.10 20.02 -3.22
N GLY A 351 -20.17 18.86 -3.88
CA GLY A 351 -21.43 18.17 -4.13
C GLY A 351 -21.99 17.42 -2.92
N LEU A 352 -21.16 17.20 -1.89
CA LEU A 352 -21.49 16.46 -0.67
C LEU A 352 -21.80 17.40 0.52
N ILE A 353 -21.26 18.60 0.50
CA ILE A 353 -21.49 19.63 1.52
C ILE A 353 -22.69 20.49 1.11
N ARG A 354 -23.53 20.82 2.09
CA ARG A 354 -24.75 21.62 1.89
C ARG A 354 -24.48 23.11 1.96
#